data_AF-A0AAW9NRW5-F1
#
_entry.id   AF-A0AAW9NRW5-F1
#
_cell.length_a   1.000
_cell.length_b   1.000
_cell.length_c   1.000
_cell.angle_alpha   90.00
_cell.angle_beta   90.00
_cell.angle_gamma   90.00
#
_symmetry.space_group_name_H-M   'P 1'
#
loop_
_entity.id
_entity.type
_entity.pdbx_description
1 polymer ?
#
loop_
_entity_poly.entity_id
_entity_poly.type
_entity_poly.pdbx_seq_one_letter_code
_entity_poly.pdbx_strand_id
1 'polypeptide(L)'
;MSKKGVALNQKSKERKKVIRTVIQAVIVAFLAIILIRAVFLLNKFEETALATSNEAGFIALSYFGVSRGESPKYVSKAELEKQLTLLAKQGYTTISQQDIIDFYEEGKPLPEKALYLSFEDGRTDSSIFSQKILEKLNYRATMYTYANKMDTKDTKFLKPNHLKLMENSGYWELGSNGYRLTYINVFNDEGQSLGVIDENDVPDKMMIEYYNHYLMDFIRDEYMIPTETRAELEKRITEDYEFMRDIYTESLGEVPKAYAIMHANALYNNMDALVEKVNDKQIKELYKMHFNLERDAYNEADADIYNLSRLQVSPYWPTNHLMMKIQQSSKQRVEFAIGDKELAKEWTLANGAAEFLNNELILTSEPSAQATLFLKQKLPTAYQLEFDFYGNVVGEQSLYVKAADESYMRIMLKDNEVVILENQLNQKEAELERHTLEEIEWSGEDYAFNKATVYSYYDTQQGSRIDEEEYPRNLKNRRHFALQVGTNELHLTVDKELTTTIAMNDVSQGAQIGFGAAYSKKDTAHEQYMDDIYDTIVENIKITDEADEVIFSNQYTEIAKVEHNMSTWFNGLVDFFIENF
;
A
#
# COMPACT_ATOMS: atom_id res chain seq x y z
N MET A 1 75.92 -23.77 -30.77
CA MET A 1 74.54 -23.91 -31.26
C MET A 1 73.80 -24.95 -30.42
N SER A 2 72.77 -24.55 -29.68
CA SER A 2 71.68 -25.45 -29.27
C SER A 2 70.48 -24.59 -28.91
N LYS A 3 69.63 -24.30 -29.91
CA LYS A 3 68.30 -23.72 -29.68
C LYS A 3 67.45 -24.86 -29.10
N LYS A 4 67.23 -24.86 -27.78
CA LYS A 4 66.15 -25.66 -27.19
C LYS A 4 64.82 -25.12 -27.72
N GLY A 5 64.29 -25.77 -28.75
CA GLY A 5 62.92 -25.54 -29.20
C GLY A 5 61.98 -25.98 -28.08
N VAL A 6 61.28 -25.02 -27.47
CA VAL A 6 60.11 -25.32 -26.65
C VAL A 6 59.05 -25.84 -27.61
N ALA A 7 58.91 -27.16 -27.71
CA ALA A 7 57.82 -27.78 -28.43
C ALA A 7 56.52 -27.37 -27.73
N LEU A 8 55.81 -26.39 -28.28
CA LEU A 8 54.45 -26.04 -27.87
C LEU A 8 53.60 -27.29 -28.05
N ASN A 9 53.20 -27.92 -26.94
CA ASN A 9 52.35 -29.12 -26.96
C ASN A 9 50.95 -28.73 -27.45
N GLN A 10 50.76 -28.77 -28.77
CA GLN A 10 49.55 -28.38 -29.47
C GLN A 10 48.33 -29.16 -28.98
N LYS A 11 48.49 -30.45 -28.66
CA LYS A 11 47.43 -31.30 -28.09
C LYS A 11 46.97 -30.84 -26.70
N SER A 12 47.87 -30.31 -25.87
CA SER A 12 47.51 -29.73 -24.56
C SER A 12 46.75 -28.42 -24.72
N LYS A 13 47.14 -27.58 -25.68
CA LYS A 13 46.44 -26.32 -26.00
C LYS A 13 45.05 -26.56 -26.58
N GLU A 14 44.90 -27.54 -27.46
CA GLU A 14 43.61 -27.95 -28.01
C GLU A 14 42.69 -28.55 -26.94
N ARG A 15 43.21 -29.41 -26.05
CA ARG A 15 42.44 -29.92 -24.89
C ARG A 15 41.95 -28.79 -23.98
N LYS A 16 42.82 -27.82 -23.65
CA LYS A 16 42.43 -26.64 -22.85
C LYS A 16 41.37 -25.79 -23.55
N LYS A 17 41.46 -25.64 -24.88
CA LYS A 17 40.45 -24.92 -25.68
C LYS A 17 39.10 -25.64 -25.64
N VAL A 18 39.08 -26.96 -25.86
CA VAL A 18 37.86 -27.78 -25.78
C VAL A 18 37.24 -27.72 -24.38
N ILE A 19 38.04 -27.89 -23.33
CA ILE A 19 37.56 -27.78 -21.94
C ILE A 19 36.97 -26.40 -21.67
N ARG A 20 37.63 -25.31 -22.10
CA ARG A 20 37.10 -23.95 -21.95
C ARG A 20 35.77 -23.76 -22.70
N THR A 21 35.66 -24.27 -23.92
CA THR A 21 34.42 -24.19 -24.71
C THR A 21 33.29 -24.98 -24.06
N VAL A 22 33.57 -26.18 -23.52
CA VAL A 22 32.58 -26.96 -22.76
C VAL A 22 32.14 -26.22 -21.51
N ILE A 23 33.06 -25.66 -20.73
CA ILE A 23 32.73 -24.85 -19.54
C ILE A 23 31.87 -23.64 -19.92
N GLN A 24 32.22 -22.91 -20.99
CA GLN A 24 31.43 -21.77 -21.48
C GLN A 24 30.02 -22.20 -21.91
N ALA A 25 29.89 -23.32 -22.62
CA ALA A 25 28.59 -23.86 -23.03
C ALA A 25 27.73 -24.27 -21.81
N VAL A 26 28.35 -24.88 -20.79
CA VAL A 26 27.68 -25.22 -19.53
C VAL A 26 27.22 -23.95 -18.80
N ILE A 27 28.06 -22.91 -18.74
CA ILE A 27 27.68 -21.62 -18.11
C ILE A 27 26.51 -20.99 -18.88
N VAL A 28 26.57 -20.94 -20.22
CA VAL A 28 25.48 -20.37 -21.03
C VAL A 28 24.19 -21.17 -20.85
N ALA A 29 24.25 -22.51 -20.88
CA ALA A 29 23.09 -23.36 -20.65
C ALA A 29 22.52 -23.17 -19.23
N PHE A 30 23.39 -23.07 -18.22
CA PHE A 30 22.99 -22.80 -16.84
C PHE A 30 22.31 -21.43 -16.70
N LEU A 31 22.88 -20.38 -17.30
CA LEU A 31 22.27 -19.04 -17.34
C LEU A 31 20.93 -19.05 -18.10
N ALA A 32 20.84 -19.79 -19.20
CA ALA A 32 19.59 -19.94 -19.94
C ALA A 32 18.51 -20.67 -19.11
N ILE A 33 18.88 -21.72 -18.37
CA ILE A 33 17.96 -22.41 -17.46
C ILE A 33 17.49 -21.48 -16.34
N ILE A 34 18.40 -20.70 -15.74
CA ILE A 34 18.04 -19.69 -14.73
C ILE A 34 17.08 -18.67 -15.32
N LEU A 35 17.38 -18.15 -16.52
CA LEU A 35 16.54 -17.16 -17.18
C LEU A 35 15.16 -17.73 -17.52
N ILE A 36 15.11 -18.98 -18.00
CA ILE A 36 13.85 -19.68 -18.27
C ILE A 36 13.04 -19.83 -16.96
N ARG A 37 13.64 -20.32 -15.87
CA ARG A 37 12.94 -20.43 -14.58
C ARG A 37 12.55 -19.08 -13.98
N ALA A 38 13.29 -18.03 -14.28
CA ALA A 38 13.02 -16.69 -13.77
C ALA A 38 11.89 -15.97 -14.51
N VAL A 39 11.64 -16.34 -15.77
CA VAL A 39 10.67 -15.69 -16.67
C VAL A 39 9.41 -16.53 -16.87
N PHE A 40 9.52 -17.86 -16.90
CA PHE A 40 8.39 -18.74 -17.14
C PHE A 40 7.78 -19.29 -15.84
N LEU A 41 6.45 -19.36 -15.79
CA LEU A 41 5.63 -19.93 -14.71
C LEU A 41 5.77 -21.46 -14.64
N LEU A 42 6.96 -21.94 -14.25
CA LEU A 42 7.28 -23.37 -14.23
C LEU A 42 6.93 -24.05 -12.90
N ASN A 43 6.75 -23.27 -11.84
CA ASN A 43 6.33 -23.79 -10.55
C ASN A 43 4.81 -24.01 -10.57
N LYS A 44 4.37 -25.10 -9.95
CA LYS A 44 2.95 -25.37 -9.73
C LYS A 44 2.60 -25.16 -8.28
N PHE A 45 1.37 -24.74 -8.02
CA PHE A 45 0.83 -24.65 -6.67
C PHE A 45 0.78 -26.05 -6.04
N GLU A 46 1.23 -26.15 -4.80
CA GLU A 46 1.22 -27.40 -4.05
C GLU A 46 -0.05 -27.45 -3.19
N GLU A 47 -1.02 -28.29 -3.58
CA GLU A 47 -2.18 -28.55 -2.73
C GLU A 47 -1.76 -29.26 -1.46
N THR A 48 -1.90 -28.54 -0.34
CA THR A 48 -1.65 -29.06 0.99
C THR A 48 -2.99 -29.22 1.70
N ALA A 49 -3.26 -30.42 2.22
CA ALA A 49 -4.44 -30.66 3.05
C ALA A 49 -4.27 -29.89 4.37
N LEU A 50 -4.97 -28.76 4.50
CA LEU A 50 -4.96 -27.95 5.71
C LEU A 50 -6.01 -28.48 6.68
N ALA A 51 -5.67 -28.46 7.97
CA ALA A 51 -6.68 -28.70 9.00
C ALA A 51 -7.68 -27.54 8.96
N THR A 52 -8.96 -27.86 8.79
CA THR A 52 -10.05 -26.90 8.81
C THR A 52 -10.85 -27.04 10.11
N SER A 53 -11.06 -25.92 10.78
CA SER A 53 -11.73 -25.84 12.08
C SER A 53 -12.42 -24.50 12.33
N ASN A 54 -12.19 -23.51 11.46
CA ASN A 54 -12.71 -22.18 11.62
C ASN A 54 -14.06 -22.05 10.92
N GLU A 55 -15.10 -21.92 11.73
CA GLU A 55 -16.49 -21.69 11.31
C GLU A 55 -16.88 -20.20 11.43
N ALA A 56 -15.94 -19.30 11.77
CA ALA A 56 -16.24 -17.92 12.11
C ALA A 56 -16.18 -16.97 10.92
N GLY A 57 -15.27 -17.18 9.97
CA GLY A 57 -15.09 -16.26 8.83
C GLY A 57 -13.68 -16.24 8.25
N PHE A 58 -13.40 -15.27 7.38
CA PHE A 58 -12.10 -15.11 6.73
C PHE A 58 -11.70 -13.65 6.52
N ILE A 59 -10.41 -13.42 6.33
CA ILE A 59 -9.85 -12.11 5.95
C ILE A 59 -9.79 -12.03 4.42
N ALA A 60 -10.18 -10.91 3.83
CA ALA A 60 -10.06 -10.63 2.39
C ALA A 60 -9.21 -9.37 2.18
N LEU A 61 -8.09 -9.52 1.48
CA LEU A 61 -7.19 -8.43 1.10
C LEU A 61 -7.15 -8.28 -0.41
N SER A 62 -7.22 -7.05 -0.91
CA SER A 62 -6.99 -6.75 -2.31
C SER A 62 -5.87 -5.73 -2.49
N TYR A 63 -5.15 -5.87 -3.61
CA TYR A 63 -4.12 -4.93 -4.04
C TYR A 63 -4.53 -4.34 -5.38
N PHE A 64 -4.70 -3.01 -5.44
CA PHE A 64 -5.07 -2.32 -6.67
C PHE A 64 -4.00 -2.50 -7.77
N GLY A 65 -2.73 -2.48 -7.38
CA GLY A 65 -1.62 -2.85 -8.24
C GLY A 65 -0.33 -2.99 -7.46
N VAL A 66 0.68 -3.57 -8.11
CA VAL A 66 2.03 -3.73 -7.56
C VAL A 66 3.03 -3.02 -8.46
N SER A 67 3.85 -2.16 -7.88
CA SER A 67 4.95 -1.48 -8.57
C SER A 67 6.29 -2.14 -8.26
N ARG A 68 7.30 -1.84 -9.08
CA ARG A 68 8.67 -2.33 -8.83
C ARG A 68 9.30 -1.67 -7.60
N GLY A 69 9.15 -0.36 -7.46
CA GLY A 69 9.62 0.46 -6.35
C GLY A 69 8.49 1.26 -5.71
N GLU A 70 8.83 2.29 -4.95
CA GLU A 70 7.86 3.19 -4.32
C GLU A 70 6.96 3.85 -5.38
N SER A 71 5.67 3.95 -5.07
CA SER A 71 4.68 4.58 -5.94
C SER A 71 3.56 5.20 -5.10
N PRO A 72 3.05 6.38 -5.44
CA PRO A 72 1.87 6.93 -4.78
C PRO A 72 0.60 6.12 -5.09
N LYS A 73 0.60 5.32 -6.17
CA LYS A 73 -0.56 4.62 -6.71
C LYS A 73 -0.60 3.13 -6.41
N TYR A 74 0.55 2.48 -6.19
CA TYR A 74 0.66 1.02 -6.09
C TYR A 74 1.59 0.59 -4.96
N VAL A 75 1.28 -0.54 -4.32
CA VAL A 75 2.15 -1.12 -3.29
C VAL A 75 3.44 -1.61 -3.94
N SER A 76 4.60 -1.27 -3.37
CA SER A 76 5.87 -1.74 -3.91
C SER A 76 6.03 -3.24 -3.73
N LYS A 77 6.71 -3.90 -4.68
CA LYS A 77 6.99 -5.35 -4.60
C LYS A 77 7.65 -5.74 -3.28
N ALA A 78 8.57 -4.91 -2.79
CA ALA A 78 9.29 -5.17 -1.54
C ALA A 78 8.34 -5.15 -0.34
N GLU A 79 7.42 -4.19 -0.29
CA GLU A 79 6.45 -4.07 0.79
C GLU A 79 5.40 -5.19 0.73
N LEU A 80 4.91 -5.54 -0.48
CA LEU A 80 4.05 -6.71 -0.69
C LEU A 80 4.72 -8.00 -0.16
N GLU A 81 6.01 -8.20 -0.44
CA GLU A 81 6.73 -9.38 0.03
C GLU A 81 6.80 -9.42 1.56
N LYS A 82 7.08 -8.30 2.23
CA LYS A 82 7.10 -8.21 3.70
C LYS A 82 5.72 -8.54 4.29
N GLN A 83 4.68 -7.89 3.78
CA GLN A 83 3.30 -8.06 4.23
C GLN A 83 2.86 -9.53 4.14
N LEU A 84 2.99 -10.14 2.96
CA LEU A 84 2.57 -11.53 2.75
C LEU A 84 3.46 -12.53 3.49
N THR A 85 4.77 -12.28 3.60
CA THR A 85 5.69 -13.14 4.36
C THR A 85 5.36 -13.14 5.85
N LEU A 86 5.03 -11.97 6.41
CA LEU A 86 4.62 -11.88 7.80
C LEU A 86 3.32 -12.68 8.00
N LEU A 87 2.28 -12.44 7.20
CA LEU A 87 1.04 -13.22 7.24
C LEU A 87 1.31 -14.73 7.19
N ALA A 88 2.12 -15.21 6.25
CA ALA A 88 2.45 -16.64 6.13
C ALA A 88 3.14 -17.19 7.38
N LYS A 89 4.09 -16.44 7.94
CA LYS A 89 4.85 -16.85 9.13
C LYS A 89 3.97 -17.03 10.37
N GLN A 90 2.91 -16.23 10.51
CA GLN A 90 1.95 -16.33 11.62
C GLN A 90 0.75 -17.24 11.31
N GLY A 91 0.83 -18.03 10.23
CA GLY A 91 -0.10 -19.11 9.92
C GLY A 91 -1.29 -18.74 9.05
N TYR A 92 -1.33 -17.53 8.49
CA TYR A 92 -2.32 -17.22 7.46
C TYR A 92 -2.10 -18.12 6.25
N THR A 93 -3.20 -18.64 5.71
CA THR A 93 -3.15 -19.48 4.52
C THR A 93 -4.23 -19.05 3.55
N THR A 94 -3.86 -18.97 2.28
CA THR A 94 -4.77 -18.53 1.24
C THR A 94 -5.83 -19.58 0.95
N ILE A 95 -7.09 -19.17 0.87
CA ILE A 95 -8.24 -20.00 0.50
C ILE A 95 -8.66 -19.73 -0.95
N SER A 96 -9.29 -20.70 -1.58
CA SER A 96 -9.83 -20.57 -2.93
C SER A 96 -11.22 -19.93 -2.97
N GLN A 97 -11.64 -19.49 -4.16
CA GLN A 97 -13.03 -19.07 -4.38
C GLN A 97 -14.01 -20.20 -4.05
N GLN A 98 -13.65 -21.46 -4.35
CA GLN A 98 -14.51 -22.59 -4.01
C GLN A 98 -14.61 -22.83 -2.50
N ASP A 99 -13.54 -22.62 -1.74
CA ASP A 99 -13.60 -22.73 -0.28
C ASP A 99 -14.55 -21.70 0.34
N ILE A 100 -14.59 -20.48 -0.22
CA ILE A 100 -15.54 -19.43 0.21
C ILE A 100 -16.98 -19.84 -0.11
N ILE A 101 -17.21 -20.36 -1.33
CA ILE A 101 -18.55 -20.84 -1.74
C ILE A 101 -19.01 -21.99 -0.85
N ASP A 102 -18.17 -23.01 -0.64
CA ASP A 102 -18.47 -24.15 0.23
C ASP A 102 -18.71 -23.70 1.69
N PHE A 103 -17.99 -22.68 2.16
CA PHE A 103 -18.15 -22.14 3.52
C PHE A 103 -19.55 -21.55 3.73
N TYR A 104 -20.03 -20.72 2.80
CA TYR A 104 -21.37 -20.11 2.92
C TYR A 104 -22.51 -21.04 2.51
N GLU A 105 -22.33 -21.85 1.47
CA GLU A 105 -23.41 -22.70 0.93
C GLU A 105 -23.54 -24.04 1.67
N GLU A 106 -22.43 -24.62 2.12
CA GLU A 106 -22.39 -25.96 2.74
C GLU A 106 -22.01 -25.95 4.23
N GLY A 107 -21.58 -24.79 4.77
CA GLY A 107 -21.10 -24.69 6.15
C GLY A 107 -19.75 -25.39 6.36
N LYS A 108 -18.96 -25.57 5.30
CA LYS A 108 -17.66 -26.24 5.38
C LYS A 108 -16.65 -25.35 6.10
N PRO A 109 -16.00 -25.81 7.19
CA PRO A 109 -15.07 -24.98 7.92
C PRO A 109 -13.84 -24.61 7.08
N LEU A 110 -13.28 -23.44 7.35
CA LEU A 110 -12.07 -22.91 6.74
C LEU A 110 -10.82 -23.19 7.62
N PRO A 111 -9.60 -22.97 7.10
CA PRO A 111 -8.40 -22.87 7.93
C PRO A 111 -8.51 -21.77 8.99
N GLU A 112 -7.81 -21.93 10.12
CA GLU A 112 -7.96 -21.02 11.27
C GLU A 112 -7.64 -19.55 10.96
N LYS A 113 -6.64 -19.31 10.12
CA LYS A 113 -6.29 -17.98 9.59
C LYS A 113 -6.50 -17.92 8.08
N ALA A 114 -7.74 -18.15 7.68
CA ALA A 114 -8.16 -18.11 6.28
C ALA A 114 -8.00 -16.70 5.69
N LEU A 115 -7.29 -16.63 4.55
CA LEU A 115 -7.01 -15.41 3.81
C LEU A 115 -7.48 -15.55 2.35
N TYR A 116 -8.38 -14.69 1.91
CA TYR A 116 -8.64 -14.48 0.50
C TYR A 116 -7.73 -13.35 0.00
N LEU A 117 -6.87 -13.64 -0.97
CA LEU A 117 -5.93 -12.67 -1.54
C LEU A 117 -6.31 -12.36 -2.97
N SER A 118 -6.38 -11.08 -3.33
CA SER A 118 -6.68 -10.67 -4.69
C SER A 118 -5.88 -9.47 -5.20
N PHE A 119 -5.84 -9.35 -6.52
CA PHE A 119 -5.26 -8.23 -7.26
C PHE A 119 -6.30 -7.72 -8.27
N GLU A 120 -6.38 -6.41 -8.44
CA GLU A 120 -7.42 -5.76 -9.25
C GLU A 120 -6.91 -5.30 -10.63
N ASP A 121 -7.84 -4.87 -11.48
CA ASP A 121 -7.64 -4.29 -12.82
C ASP A 121 -7.01 -5.18 -13.90
N GLY A 122 -6.50 -6.37 -13.56
CA GLY A 122 -5.93 -7.29 -14.54
C GLY A 122 -4.57 -6.85 -15.04
N ARG A 123 -3.79 -6.16 -14.20
CA ARG A 123 -2.53 -5.53 -14.61
C ARG A 123 -1.40 -6.53 -14.82
N THR A 124 -0.66 -6.35 -15.90
CA THR A 124 0.51 -7.18 -16.24
C THR A 124 1.61 -7.02 -15.19
N ASP A 125 1.90 -5.80 -14.73
CA ASP A 125 2.94 -5.55 -13.71
C ASP A 125 2.66 -6.28 -12.39
N SER A 126 1.40 -6.26 -11.97
CA SER A 126 0.94 -6.85 -10.72
C SER A 126 1.13 -8.36 -10.74
N SER A 127 0.83 -9.01 -11.88
CA SER A 127 1.15 -10.43 -12.07
C SER A 127 2.65 -10.71 -12.01
N ILE A 128 3.48 -9.89 -12.67
CA ILE A 128 4.93 -10.10 -12.75
C ILE A 128 5.58 -9.95 -11.37
N PHE A 129 5.20 -8.92 -10.63
CA PHE A 129 5.84 -8.58 -9.37
C PHE A 129 5.35 -9.42 -8.20
N SER A 130 4.11 -9.92 -8.23
CA SER A 130 3.56 -10.81 -7.19
C SER A 130 3.90 -12.28 -7.40
N GLN A 131 4.04 -12.77 -8.64
CA GLN A 131 4.15 -14.20 -8.95
C GLN A 131 5.19 -14.94 -8.08
N LYS A 132 6.43 -14.43 -8.03
CA LYS A 132 7.51 -15.11 -7.27
C LYS A 132 7.27 -15.11 -5.77
N ILE A 133 6.54 -14.12 -5.26
CA ILE A 133 6.17 -14.04 -3.85
C ILE A 133 5.12 -15.13 -3.57
N LEU A 134 4.10 -15.26 -4.43
CA LEU A 134 3.09 -16.32 -4.34
C LEU A 134 3.72 -17.71 -4.39
N GLU A 135 4.63 -17.96 -5.34
CA GLU A 135 5.38 -19.22 -5.44
C GLU A 135 6.21 -19.52 -4.20
N LYS A 136 6.93 -18.52 -3.67
CA LYS A 136 7.78 -18.67 -2.49
C LYS A 136 6.97 -19.01 -1.24
N LEU A 137 5.78 -18.43 -1.10
CA LEU A 137 4.90 -18.61 0.06
C LEU A 137 3.88 -19.74 -0.12
N ASN A 138 3.82 -20.35 -1.32
CA ASN A 138 2.75 -21.25 -1.74
C ASN A 138 1.35 -20.65 -1.49
N TYR A 139 1.18 -19.38 -1.88
CA TYR A 139 -0.06 -18.63 -1.75
C TYR A 139 -0.83 -18.61 -3.06
N ARG A 140 -2.14 -18.84 -3.00
CA ARG A 140 -3.07 -18.64 -4.10
C ARG A 140 -3.71 -17.25 -4.04
N ALA A 141 -3.96 -16.65 -5.19
CA ALA A 141 -4.62 -15.36 -5.31
C ALA A 141 -5.68 -15.36 -6.42
N THR A 142 -6.58 -14.37 -6.41
CA THR A 142 -7.48 -14.09 -7.53
C THR A 142 -7.01 -12.86 -8.31
N MET A 143 -6.95 -12.94 -9.64
CA MET A 143 -6.74 -11.79 -10.51
C MET A 143 -8.10 -11.32 -11.07
N TYR A 144 -8.56 -10.16 -10.62
CA TYR A 144 -9.73 -9.51 -11.18
C TYR A 144 -9.36 -8.76 -12.46
N THR A 145 -10.24 -8.79 -13.47
CA THR A 145 -9.97 -8.24 -14.80
C THR A 145 -11.18 -7.49 -15.35
N TYR A 146 -10.97 -6.58 -16.31
CA TYR A 146 -12.05 -6.03 -17.14
C TYR A 146 -12.15 -6.79 -18.45
N ALA A 147 -13.38 -7.21 -18.82
CA ALA A 147 -13.59 -7.94 -20.06
C ALA A 147 -13.17 -7.11 -21.29
N ASN A 148 -13.45 -5.80 -21.32
CA ASN A 148 -13.10 -4.94 -22.46
C ASN A 148 -11.59 -4.81 -22.70
N LYS A 149 -10.73 -5.20 -21.76
CA LYS A 149 -9.27 -5.17 -21.92
C LYS A 149 -8.70 -6.43 -22.57
N MET A 150 -9.50 -7.49 -22.72
CA MET A 150 -9.04 -8.79 -23.25
C MET A 150 -8.63 -8.75 -24.72
N ASP A 151 -9.35 -7.98 -25.54
CA ASP A 151 -9.11 -7.87 -27.00
C ASP A 151 -8.36 -6.58 -27.40
N THR A 152 -7.85 -5.82 -26.42
CA THR A 152 -7.08 -4.60 -26.72
C THR A 152 -5.61 -4.93 -26.99
N LYS A 153 -4.92 -4.02 -27.68
CA LYS A 153 -3.45 -4.07 -27.85
C LYS A 153 -2.67 -3.52 -26.65
N ASP A 154 -3.37 -3.07 -25.60
CA ASP A 154 -2.74 -2.48 -24.43
C ASP A 154 -2.02 -3.56 -23.61
N THR A 155 -0.69 -3.45 -23.54
CA THR A 155 0.18 -4.41 -22.86
C THR A 155 0.19 -4.24 -21.34
N LYS A 156 -0.37 -3.14 -20.82
CA LYS A 156 -0.54 -2.93 -19.37
C LYS A 156 -1.50 -3.94 -18.75
N PHE A 157 -2.38 -4.53 -19.55
CA PHE A 157 -3.38 -5.50 -19.12
C PHE A 157 -3.08 -6.91 -19.61
N LEU A 158 -3.40 -7.89 -18.78
CA LEU A 158 -3.31 -9.31 -19.09
C LEU A 158 -4.24 -9.69 -20.24
N LYS A 159 -3.79 -10.64 -21.06
CA LYS A 159 -4.53 -11.18 -22.22
C LYS A 159 -5.00 -12.60 -21.93
N PRO A 160 -6.00 -13.12 -22.67
CA PRO A 160 -6.55 -14.45 -22.39
C PRO A 160 -5.51 -15.56 -22.28
N ASN A 161 -4.47 -15.55 -23.12
CA ASN A 161 -3.39 -16.52 -23.03
C ASN A 161 -2.56 -16.38 -21.74
N HIS A 162 -2.32 -15.17 -21.26
CA HIS A 162 -1.63 -14.94 -19.98
C HIS A 162 -2.47 -15.45 -18.81
N LEU A 163 -3.76 -15.13 -18.81
CA LEU A 163 -4.70 -15.54 -17.75
C LEU A 163 -4.81 -17.08 -17.68
N LYS A 164 -4.95 -17.75 -18.82
CA LYS A 164 -4.95 -19.22 -18.88
C LYS A 164 -3.63 -19.82 -18.38
N LEU A 165 -2.48 -19.21 -18.68
CA LEU A 165 -1.19 -19.68 -18.17
C LEU A 165 -1.09 -19.51 -16.65
N MET A 166 -1.56 -18.38 -16.13
CA MET A 166 -1.63 -18.09 -14.69
C MET A 166 -2.54 -19.10 -13.97
N GLU A 167 -3.75 -19.33 -14.47
CA GLU A 167 -4.68 -20.31 -13.91
C GLU A 167 -4.11 -21.73 -13.93
N ASN A 168 -3.48 -22.14 -15.04
CA ASN A 168 -2.82 -23.45 -15.15
C ASN A 168 -1.64 -23.66 -14.20
N SER A 169 -1.07 -22.58 -13.64
CA SER A 169 -0.04 -22.67 -12.60
C SER A 169 -0.62 -23.12 -11.25
N GLY A 170 -1.92 -22.91 -11.02
CA GLY A 170 -2.63 -23.18 -9.76
C GLY A 170 -2.47 -22.09 -8.69
N TYR A 171 -1.63 -21.09 -8.94
CA TYR A 171 -1.45 -19.93 -8.04
C TYR A 171 -2.52 -18.85 -8.24
N TRP A 172 -3.25 -18.89 -9.35
CA TRP A 172 -4.22 -17.87 -9.70
C TRP A 172 -5.59 -18.48 -9.97
N GLU A 173 -6.62 -17.85 -9.42
CA GLU A 173 -7.99 -17.94 -9.89
C GLU A 173 -8.36 -16.64 -10.62
N LEU A 174 -9.38 -16.70 -11.47
CA LEU A 174 -9.82 -15.54 -12.24
C LEU A 174 -11.04 -14.92 -11.57
N GLY A 175 -11.10 -13.59 -11.59
CA GLY A 175 -12.24 -12.78 -11.13
C GLY A 175 -12.59 -11.70 -12.15
N SER A 176 -13.75 -11.07 -11.97
CA SER A 176 -14.20 -9.97 -12.83
C SER A 176 -14.33 -8.65 -12.06
N ASN A 177 -13.76 -7.58 -12.60
CA ASN A 177 -14.10 -6.20 -12.23
C ASN A 177 -15.25 -5.63 -13.09
N GLY A 178 -15.79 -6.44 -14.01
CA GLY A 178 -16.91 -6.09 -14.88
C GLY A 178 -16.49 -5.90 -16.33
N TYR A 179 -17.29 -5.16 -17.08
CA TYR A 179 -17.01 -4.94 -18.50
C TYR A 179 -15.89 -3.93 -18.73
N ARG A 180 -16.00 -2.74 -18.13
CA ARG A 180 -15.20 -1.56 -18.49
C ARG A 180 -15.06 -0.58 -17.34
N LEU A 181 -14.12 0.35 -17.52
CA LEU A 181 -13.94 1.57 -16.74
C LEU A 181 -14.48 2.76 -17.56
N THR A 182 -15.74 3.10 -17.32
CA THR A 182 -16.40 4.25 -17.95
C THR A 182 -17.10 5.06 -16.88
N TYR A 183 -16.88 6.37 -16.91
CA TYR A 183 -17.46 7.31 -15.98
C TYR A 183 -18.70 7.94 -16.61
N ILE A 184 -19.75 8.10 -15.81
CA ILE A 184 -20.98 8.79 -16.15
C ILE A 184 -21.17 9.96 -15.18
N ASN A 185 -21.99 10.93 -15.59
CA ASN A 185 -22.31 12.11 -14.77
C ASN A 185 -21.03 12.82 -14.32
N VAL A 186 -20.07 12.97 -15.23
CA VAL A 186 -18.78 13.59 -14.94
C VAL A 186 -18.95 15.10 -14.89
N PHE A 187 -18.40 15.74 -13.85
CA PHE A 187 -18.32 17.18 -13.70
C PHE A 187 -16.89 17.59 -13.35
N ASN A 188 -16.47 18.74 -13.83
CA ASN A 188 -15.22 19.37 -13.41
C ASN A 188 -15.40 20.22 -12.14
N ASP A 189 -14.31 20.83 -11.70
CA ASP A 189 -14.21 21.74 -10.57
C ASP A 189 -15.05 23.02 -10.71
N GLU A 190 -15.40 23.44 -11.93
CA GLU A 190 -16.33 24.57 -12.12
C GLU A 190 -17.81 24.16 -12.19
N GLY A 191 -18.11 22.88 -11.92
CA GLY A 191 -19.46 22.34 -11.98
C GLY A 191 -20.03 22.20 -13.40
N GLN A 192 -19.16 22.21 -14.41
CA GLN A 192 -19.53 21.96 -15.81
C GLN A 192 -19.65 20.46 -16.05
N SER A 193 -20.75 20.04 -16.68
CA SER A 193 -20.90 18.64 -17.05
C SER A 193 -20.00 18.28 -18.23
N LEU A 194 -19.20 17.23 -18.05
CA LEU A 194 -18.40 16.58 -19.08
C LEU A 194 -19.10 15.31 -19.63
N GLY A 195 -20.24 14.92 -19.05
CA GLY A 195 -21.08 13.84 -19.54
C GLY A 195 -20.52 12.45 -19.21
N VAL A 196 -20.29 11.64 -20.26
CA VAL A 196 -19.81 10.25 -20.16
C VAL A 196 -18.42 10.17 -20.78
N ILE A 197 -17.45 9.65 -20.03
CA ILE A 197 -16.04 9.60 -20.44
C ILE A 197 -15.47 8.21 -20.15
N ASP A 198 -14.83 7.58 -21.13
CA ASP A 198 -14.06 6.36 -20.93
C ASP A 198 -12.73 6.66 -20.21
N GLU A 199 -12.26 5.77 -19.33
CA GLU A 199 -11.01 5.98 -18.54
C GLU A 199 -9.80 6.34 -19.41
N ASN A 200 -9.73 5.81 -20.64
CA ASN A 200 -8.62 6.09 -21.55
C ASN A 200 -8.67 7.50 -22.17
N ASP A 201 -9.84 8.14 -22.15
CA ASP A 201 -10.11 9.46 -22.73
C ASP A 201 -10.19 10.56 -21.65
N VAL A 202 -9.94 10.21 -20.39
CA VAL A 202 -9.81 11.19 -19.30
C VAL A 202 -8.60 12.09 -19.58
N PRO A 203 -8.79 13.40 -19.84
CA PRO A 203 -7.68 14.27 -20.23
C PRO A 203 -6.68 14.45 -19.09
N ASP A 204 -7.21 14.78 -17.91
CA ASP A 204 -6.50 14.91 -16.64
C ASP A 204 -7.48 14.57 -15.51
N LYS A 205 -7.08 13.69 -14.59
CA LYS A 205 -7.92 13.28 -13.46
C LYS A 205 -8.15 14.40 -12.46
N MET A 206 -7.27 15.40 -12.42
CA MET A 206 -7.50 16.61 -11.61
C MET A 206 -8.68 17.44 -12.10
N MET A 207 -9.02 17.32 -13.38
CA MET A 207 -10.16 18.04 -13.98
C MET A 207 -11.49 17.33 -13.76
N ILE A 208 -11.49 16.17 -13.09
CA ILE A 208 -12.70 15.42 -12.76
C ILE A 208 -12.96 15.56 -11.27
N GLU A 209 -14.01 16.31 -10.96
CA GLU A 209 -14.39 16.58 -9.58
C GLU A 209 -15.49 15.63 -9.10
N TYR A 210 -16.55 15.42 -9.89
CA TYR A 210 -17.65 14.53 -9.52
C TYR A 210 -17.89 13.54 -10.65
N TYR A 211 -18.14 12.27 -10.32
CA TYR A 211 -18.50 11.27 -11.31
C TYR A 211 -19.03 9.98 -10.66
N ASN A 212 -19.82 9.22 -11.41
CA ASN A 212 -20.23 7.86 -11.06
C ASN A 212 -19.62 6.86 -12.06
N HIS A 213 -19.53 5.59 -11.66
CA HIS A 213 -19.18 4.52 -12.60
C HIS A 213 -20.40 4.10 -13.42
N TYR A 214 -20.19 3.59 -14.65
CA TYR A 214 -21.23 3.27 -15.63
C TYR A 214 -22.42 2.48 -15.08
N LEU A 215 -22.19 1.57 -14.13
CA LEU A 215 -23.22 0.72 -13.54
C LEU A 215 -23.93 1.32 -12.32
N MET A 216 -23.49 2.48 -11.83
CA MET A 216 -23.80 2.96 -10.47
C MET A 216 -24.96 3.95 -10.39
N ASP A 217 -25.38 4.54 -11.51
CA ASP A 217 -26.45 5.54 -11.53
C ASP A 217 -27.15 5.59 -12.90
N PHE A 218 -28.22 6.38 -12.96
CA PHE A 218 -28.76 6.88 -14.21
C PHE A 218 -27.74 7.77 -14.94
N ILE A 219 -27.79 7.81 -16.27
CA ILE A 219 -27.15 8.90 -17.02
C ILE A 219 -27.96 10.18 -16.81
N ARG A 220 -27.31 11.25 -16.37
CA ARG A 220 -27.91 12.53 -16.03
C ARG A 220 -27.36 13.66 -16.88
N ASP A 221 -28.15 14.72 -17.01
CA ASP A 221 -27.73 15.97 -17.65
C ASP A 221 -26.97 16.89 -16.68
N GLU A 222 -26.64 18.11 -17.14
CA GLU A 222 -25.96 19.14 -16.36
C GLU A 222 -26.70 19.58 -15.09
N TYR A 223 -28.00 19.28 -14.96
CA TYR A 223 -28.82 19.59 -13.79
C TYR A 223 -29.06 18.36 -12.89
N MET A 224 -28.32 17.28 -13.11
CA MET A 224 -28.49 15.98 -12.44
C MET A 224 -29.88 15.34 -12.67
N ILE A 225 -30.57 15.70 -13.75
CA ILE A 225 -31.85 15.12 -14.14
C ILE A 225 -31.58 13.89 -15.02
N PRO A 226 -32.16 12.71 -14.71
CA PRO A 226 -32.01 11.53 -15.56
C PRO A 226 -32.43 11.80 -17.01
N THR A 227 -31.54 11.46 -17.94
CA THR A 227 -31.77 11.59 -19.40
C THR A 227 -32.26 10.30 -20.03
N GLU A 228 -32.18 9.18 -19.31
CA GLU A 228 -32.69 7.88 -19.74
C GLU A 228 -33.98 7.53 -18.99
N THR A 229 -34.88 6.85 -19.70
CA THR A 229 -36.04 6.20 -19.08
C THR A 229 -35.61 4.96 -18.30
N ARG A 230 -36.49 4.48 -17.41
CA ARG A 230 -36.26 3.22 -16.70
C ARG A 230 -35.97 2.04 -17.64
N ALA A 231 -36.65 1.95 -18.77
CA ALA A 231 -36.43 0.87 -19.72
C ALA A 231 -35.06 0.96 -20.41
N GLU A 232 -34.59 2.19 -20.69
CA GLU A 232 -33.27 2.45 -21.25
C GLU A 232 -32.16 2.15 -20.22
N LEU A 233 -32.34 2.54 -18.95
CA LEU A 233 -31.46 2.16 -17.83
C LEU A 233 -31.34 0.64 -17.72
N GLU A 234 -32.48 -0.05 -17.58
CA GLU A 234 -32.52 -1.51 -17.41
C GLU A 234 -31.81 -2.20 -18.58
N LYS A 235 -32.03 -1.70 -19.81
CA LYS A 235 -31.37 -2.20 -21.02
C LYS A 235 -29.86 -1.92 -20.99
N ARG A 236 -29.42 -0.70 -20.70
CA ARG A 236 -28.01 -0.29 -20.70
C ARG A 236 -27.17 -1.12 -19.71
N ILE A 237 -27.65 -1.27 -18.48
CA ILE A 237 -26.96 -2.06 -17.45
C ILE A 237 -26.94 -3.54 -17.87
N THR A 238 -28.08 -4.08 -18.34
CA THR A 238 -28.15 -5.49 -18.79
C THR A 238 -27.20 -5.75 -19.96
N GLU A 239 -27.16 -4.88 -20.98
CA GLU A 239 -26.27 -5.03 -22.13
C GLU A 239 -24.79 -4.97 -21.72
N ASP A 240 -24.42 -4.17 -20.71
CA ASP A 240 -23.05 -4.12 -20.16
C ASP A 240 -22.61 -5.50 -19.60
N TYR A 241 -23.48 -6.12 -18.80
CA TYR A 241 -23.27 -7.48 -18.28
C TYR A 241 -23.27 -8.54 -19.40
N GLU A 242 -24.10 -8.40 -20.43
CA GLU A 242 -24.13 -9.30 -21.58
C GLU A 242 -22.82 -9.22 -22.40
N PHE A 243 -22.32 -8.02 -22.69
CA PHE A 243 -21.03 -7.86 -23.38
C PHE A 243 -19.88 -8.47 -22.58
N MET A 244 -19.87 -8.23 -21.26
CA MET A 244 -18.89 -8.83 -20.37
C MET A 244 -18.95 -10.35 -20.39
N ARG A 245 -20.16 -10.93 -20.24
CA ARG A 245 -20.38 -12.38 -20.28
C ARG A 245 -19.88 -12.97 -21.59
N ASP A 246 -20.23 -12.37 -22.72
CA ASP A 246 -19.91 -12.87 -24.04
C ASP A 246 -18.39 -12.87 -24.27
N ILE A 247 -17.71 -11.79 -23.91
CA ILE A 247 -16.24 -11.68 -24.03
C ILE A 247 -15.52 -12.71 -23.16
N TYR A 248 -15.93 -12.87 -21.89
CA TYR A 248 -15.33 -13.88 -21.02
C TYR A 248 -15.59 -15.29 -21.53
N THR A 249 -16.81 -15.58 -21.97
CA THR A 249 -17.18 -16.90 -22.49
C THR A 249 -16.38 -17.23 -23.76
N GLU A 250 -16.21 -16.26 -24.67
CA GLU A 250 -15.39 -16.43 -25.88
C GLU A 250 -13.90 -16.58 -25.55
N SER A 251 -13.39 -15.74 -24.64
CA SER A 251 -11.96 -15.64 -24.36
C SER A 251 -11.46 -16.75 -23.44
N LEU A 252 -12.21 -17.07 -22.40
CA LEU A 252 -11.84 -17.97 -21.30
C LEU A 252 -12.66 -19.26 -21.26
N GLY A 253 -13.87 -19.26 -21.82
CA GLY A 253 -14.78 -20.41 -21.86
C GLY A 253 -15.96 -20.29 -20.89
N GLU A 254 -15.84 -19.46 -19.86
CA GLU A 254 -16.88 -19.18 -18.87
C GLU A 254 -16.68 -17.80 -18.23
N VAL A 255 -17.70 -17.31 -17.53
CA VAL A 255 -17.59 -16.10 -16.70
C VAL A 255 -16.91 -16.48 -15.37
N PRO A 256 -15.91 -15.70 -14.91
CA PRO A 256 -15.31 -15.90 -13.58
C PRO A 256 -16.36 -15.95 -12.47
N LYS A 257 -16.17 -16.80 -11.45
CA LYS A 257 -17.17 -17.00 -10.38
C LYS A 257 -17.28 -15.80 -9.43
N ALA A 258 -16.18 -15.08 -9.22
CA ALA A 258 -16.09 -13.95 -8.30
C ALA A 258 -16.16 -12.60 -9.02
N TYR A 259 -16.95 -11.69 -8.45
CA TYR A 259 -17.08 -10.31 -8.92
C TYR A 259 -16.60 -9.33 -7.85
N ALA A 260 -15.79 -8.34 -8.24
CA ALA A 260 -15.44 -7.20 -7.39
C ALA A 260 -15.86 -5.93 -8.14
N ILE A 261 -16.97 -5.36 -7.72
CA ILE A 261 -17.59 -4.25 -8.45
C ILE A 261 -16.80 -2.98 -8.28
N MET A 262 -16.64 -2.23 -9.38
CA MET A 262 -16.25 -0.84 -9.32
C MET A 262 -17.45 0.06 -9.62
N HIS A 263 -17.77 1.05 -8.78
CA HIS A 263 -17.18 1.36 -7.48
C HIS A 263 -17.86 0.61 -6.32
N ALA A 264 -17.05 0.16 -5.37
CA ALA A 264 -17.50 -0.50 -4.15
C ALA A 264 -18.33 0.42 -3.24
N ASN A 265 -19.06 -0.18 -2.28
CA ASN A 265 -19.83 0.45 -1.21
C ASN A 265 -21.17 1.10 -1.62
N ALA A 266 -21.49 1.15 -2.92
CA ALA A 266 -22.73 1.78 -3.40
C ALA A 266 -23.94 0.84 -3.34
N LEU A 267 -23.79 -0.39 -3.84
CA LEU A 267 -24.86 -1.38 -3.91
C LEU A 267 -25.29 -1.78 -2.48
N TYR A 268 -26.59 -1.95 -2.24
CA TYR A 268 -27.19 -2.28 -0.93
C TYR A 268 -27.01 -1.23 0.17
N ASN A 269 -26.60 -0.02 -0.20
CA ASN A 269 -26.34 1.06 0.75
C ASN A 269 -27.02 2.36 0.31
N ASN A 270 -26.44 3.07 -0.66
CA ASN A 270 -26.92 4.38 -1.10
C ASN A 270 -27.26 4.46 -2.59
N MET A 271 -27.21 3.34 -3.33
CA MET A 271 -27.60 3.28 -4.73
C MET A 271 -29.11 3.49 -4.94
N ASP A 272 -29.51 4.09 -6.07
CA ASP A 272 -30.91 4.17 -6.47
C ASP A 272 -31.52 2.76 -6.62
N ALA A 273 -32.69 2.53 -6.04
CA ALA A 273 -33.33 1.22 -5.98
C ALA A 273 -33.62 0.59 -7.37
N LEU A 274 -33.81 1.42 -8.41
CA LEU A 274 -34.00 0.92 -9.78
C LEU A 274 -32.68 0.44 -10.38
N VAL A 275 -31.58 1.15 -10.10
CA VAL A 275 -30.22 0.78 -10.53
C VAL A 275 -29.76 -0.46 -9.77
N GLU A 276 -29.94 -0.48 -8.45
CA GLU A 276 -29.60 -1.60 -7.57
C GLU A 276 -30.30 -2.88 -8.00
N LYS A 277 -31.60 -2.82 -8.29
CA LYS A 277 -32.38 -3.99 -8.69
C LYS A 277 -31.83 -4.69 -9.95
N VAL A 278 -31.34 -3.92 -10.92
CA VAL A 278 -30.80 -4.49 -12.16
C VAL A 278 -29.42 -5.10 -11.90
N ASN A 279 -28.55 -4.39 -11.19
CA ASN A 279 -27.24 -4.91 -10.80
C ASN A 279 -27.37 -6.18 -9.96
N ASP A 280 -28.17 -6.17 -8.88
CA ASP A 280 -28.40 -7.33 -8.00
C ASP A 280 -28.84 -8.57 -8.79
N LYS A 281 -29.79 -8.40 -9.71
CA LYS A 281 -30.26 -9.46 -10.58
C LYS A 281 -29.12 -10.03 -11.45
N GLN A 282 -28.42 -9.16 -12.19
CA GLN A 282 -27.37 -9.59 -13.11
C GLN A 282 -26.21 -10.25 -12.35
N ILE A 283 -25.84 -9.71 -11.19
CA ILE A 283 -24.77 -10.23 -10.35
C ILE A 283 -25.11 -11.65 -9.87
N LYS A 284 -26.32 -11.87 -9.33
CA LYS A 284 -26.76 -13.18 -8.85
C LYS A 284 -26.97 -14.20 -9.96
N GLU A 285 -27.29 -13.76 -11.17
CA GLU A 285 -27.42 -14.64 -12.34
C GLU A 285 -26.06 -15.10 -12.89
N LEU A 286 -25.04 -14.24 -12.85
CA LEU A 286 -23.74 -14.48 -13.48
C LEU A 286 -22.66 -15.01 -12.53
N TYR A 287 -22.69 -14.59 -11.26
CA TYR A 287 -21.63 -14.84 -10.29
C TYR A 287 -22.07 -15.71 -9.12
N LYS A 288 -21.10 -16.30 -8.45
CA LYS A 288 -21.29 -17.11 -7.23
C LYS A 288 -20.99 -16.32 -5.96
N MET A 289 -20.20 -15.27 -6.06
CA MET A 289 -19.82 -14.42 -4.94
C MET A 289 -19.50 -13.02 -5.44
N HIS A 290 -19.71 -12.02 -4.58
CA HIS A 290 -19.51 -10.62 -4.94
C HIS A 290 -18.93 -9.81 -3.77
N PHE A 291 -17.78 -9.19 -4.02
CA PHE A 291 -17.16 -8.20 -3.16
C PHE A 291 -17.67 -6.81 -3.51
N ASN A 292 -18.69 -6.37 -2.77
CA ASN A 292 -19.25 -5.04 -2.88
C ASN A 292 -18.55 -4.03 -1.97
N LEU A 293 -18.07 -4.45 -0.79
CA LEU A 293 -17.56 -3.53 0.23
C LEU A 293 -16.03 -3.43 0.15
N GLU A 294 -15.50 -2.23 0.41
CA GLU A 294 -14.07 -1.92 0.35
C GLU A 294 -13.63 -1.10 1.56
N ARG A 295 -13.79 -1.65 2.77
CA ARG A 295 -13.50 -0.93 4.03
C ARG A 295 -12.96 -1.82 5.14
N ASP A 296 -13.52 -3.01 5.27
CA ASP A 296 -13.19 -3.96 6.33
C ASP A 296 -12.50 -5.20 5.71
N ALA A 297 -11.55 -5.77 6.43
CA ALA A 297 -10.87 -6.98 5.99
C ALA A 297 -11.67 -8.26 6.32
N TYR A 298 -12.54 -8.26 7.33
CA TYR A 298 -13.14 -9.49 7.86
C TYR A 298 -14.54 -9.75 7.31
N ASN A 299 -14.81 -11.01 6.96
CA ASN A 299 -16.12 -11.50 6.54
C ASN A 299 -16.57 -12.58 7.52
N GLU A 300 -17.69 -12.34 8.21
CA GLU A 300 -18.28 -13.27 9.19
C GLU A 300 -19.07 -14.41 8.51
N ALA A 301 -19.32 -15.48 9.25
CA ALA A 301 -20.05 -16.66 8.76
C ALA A 301 -21.49 -16.40 8.31
N ASP A 302 -22.11 -15.31 8.78
CA ASP A 302 -23.47 -14.90 8.42
C ASP A 302 -23.51 -13.74 7.41
N ALA A 303 -22.36 -13.33 6.87
CA ALA A 303 -22.30 -12.35 5.80
C ALA A 303 -23.03 -12.86 4.53
N ASP A 304 -23.61 -11.94 3.76
CA ASP A 304 -24.16 -12.26 2.45
C ASP A 304 -23.00 -12.46 1.46
N ILE A 305 -22.92 -13.65 0.84
CA ILE A 305 -21.92 -13.98 -0.19
C ILE A 305 -21.94 -13.02 -1.39
N TYR A 306 -23.05 -12.29 -1.60
CA TYR A 306 -23.18 -11.27 -2.63
C TYR A 306 -22.90 -9.83 -2.15
N ASN A 307 -22.50 -9.65 -0.89
CA ASN A 307 -22.15 -8.36 -0.28
C ASN A 307 -20.89 -8.46 0.60
N LEU A 308 -19.88 -9.19 0.13
CA LEU A 308 -18.63 -9.40 0.85
C LEU A 308 -17.77 -8.13 0.90
N SER A 309 -16.93 -8.03 1.92
CA SER A 309 -15.94 -6.98 2.09
C SER A 309 -14.53 -7.43 1.73
N ARG A 310 -13.74 -6.52 1.18
CA ARG A 310 -12.29 -6.66 1.01
C ARG A 310 -11.60 -5.41 1.54
N LEU A 311 -10.44 -5.56 2.16
CA LEU A 311 -9.59 -4.42 2.48
C LEU A 311 -8.63 -4.18 1.32
N GLN A 312 -8.84 -3.09 0.57
CA GLN A 312 -7.89 -2.65 -0.43
C GLN A 312 -6.68 -2.02 0.26
N VAL A 313 -5.50 -2.63 0.11
CA VAL A 313 -4.28 -2.21 0.79
C VAL A 313 -3.74 -0.93 0.16
N SER A 314 -3.58 0.13 0.96
CA SER A 314 -3.08 1.41 0.45
C SER A 314 -1.59 1.35 0.07
N PRO A 315 -1.15 2.05 -0.99
CA PRO A 315 0.24 2.05 -1.47
C PRO A 315 1.29 2.45 -0.43
N TYR A 316 0.91 3.35 0.49
CA TYR A 316 1.80 3.96 1.48
C TYR A 316 1.81 3.25 2.83
N TRP A 317 1.00 2.20 3.02
CA TRP A 317 0.92 1.47 4.29
C TRP A 317 2.14 0.57 4.50
N PRO A 318 2.91 0.77 5.59
CA PRO A 318 3.92 -0.19 6.00
C PRO A 318 3.26 -1.48 6.52
N THR A 319 4.05 -2.54 6.64
CA THR A 319 3.59 -3.87 7.05
C THR A 319 2.78 -3.84 8.35
N ASN A 320 3.24 -3.08 9.36
CA ASN A 320 2.53 -2.98 10.64
C ASN A 320 1.19 -2.24 10.55
N HIS A 321 1.03 -1.30 9.62
CA HIS A 321 -0.26 -0.66 9.37
C HIS A 321 -1.28 -1.69 8.88
N LEU A 322 -0.92 -2.50 7.89
CA LEU A 322 -1.81 -3.57 7.41
C LEU A 322 -2.16 -4.56 8.54
N MET A 323 -1.18 -4.91 9.40
CA MET A 323 -1.44 -5.79 10.54
C MET A 323 -2.41 -5.14 11.54
N MET A 324 -2.28 -3.83 11.79
CA MET A 324 -3.22 -3.07 12.62
C MET A 324 -4.63 -3.08 12.02
N LYS A 325 -4.77 -2.90 10.70
CA LYS A 325 -6.07 -2.97 10.02
C LYS A 325 -6.72 -4.35 10.14
N ILE A 326 -5.97 -5.43 9.97
CA ILE A 326 -6.48 -6.80 10.15
C ILE A 326 -6.89 -7.04 11.61
N GLN A 327 -6.13 -6.53 12.57
CA GLN A 327 -6.45 -6.62 14.00
C GLN A 327 -7.66 -5.75 14.39
N GLN A 328 -7.85 -4.59 13.77
CA GLN A 328 -9.01 -3.72 13.96
C GLN A 328 -10.29 -4.37 13.41
N SER A 329 -10.16 -5.00 12.23
CA SER A 329 -11.23 -5.66 11.47
C SER A 329 -11.72 -6.97 12.09
N SER A 330 -10.85 -7.67 12.83
CA SER A 330 -11.13 -9.04 13.26
C SER A 330 -10.74 -9.29 14.71
N LYS A 331 -11.34 -10.32 15.31
CA LYS A 331 -10.93 -10.81 16.64
C LYS A 331 -9.64 -11.65 16.59
N GLN A 332 -9.00 -11.76 15.42
CA GLN A 332 -7.80 -12.56 15.25
C GLN A 332 -6.58 -11.83 15.83
N ARG A 333 -5.75 -12.57 16.56
CA ARG A 333 -4.47 -12.04 17.04
C ARG A 333 -3.46 -11.99 15.89
N VAL A 334 -2.93 -10.80 15.65
CA VAL A 334 -1.89 -10.53 14.66
C VAL A 334 -0.56 -10.24 15.38
N GLU A 335 0.53 -10.70 14.79
CA GLU A 335 1.90 -10.36 15.17
C GLU A 335 2.41 -9.22 14.29
N PHE A 336 3.16 -8.29 14.89
CA PHE A 336 3.76 -7.15 14.20
C PHE A 336 5.19 -7.45 13.76
N ALA A 337 5.60 -6.89 12.63
CA ALA A 337 6.98 -6.86 12.19
C ALA A 337 7.83 -6.06 13.17
N ILE A 338 8.98 -6.63 13.54
CA ILE A 338 9.98 -5.98 14.40
C ILE A 338 11.19 -5.51 13.57
N GLY A 339 11.48 -6.15 12.44
CA GLY A 339 12.70 -5.90 11.68
C GLY A 339 13.96 -6.34 12.42
N ASP A 340 14.97 -5.47 12.49
CA ASP A 340 16.23 -5.70 13.21
C ASP A 340 15.99 -5.80 14.72
N LYS A 341 16.15 -7.01 15.24
CA LYS A 341 15.91 -7.33 16.65
C LYS A 341 16.97 -6.76 17.59
N GLU A 342 18.19 -6.54 17.12
CA GLU A 342 19.23 -5.92 17.96
C GLU A 342 18.95 -4.44 18.10
N LEU A 343 18.61 -3.75 17.01
CA LEU A 343 18.17 -2.35 17.07
C LEU A 343 16.91 -2.20 17.94
N ALA A 344 15.92 -3.08 17.77
CA ALA A 344 14.71 -3.06 18.58
C ALA A 344 14.96 -3.22 20.09
N LYS A 345 16.03 -3.92 20.52
CA LYS A 345 16.37 -4.06 21.94
C LYS A 345 16.78 -2.74 22.57
N GLU A 346 17.26 -1.78 21.80
CA GLU A 346 17.63 -0.44 22.31
C GLU A 346 16.41 0.41 22.65
N TRP A 347 15.20 0.01 22.24
CA TRP A 347 13.98 0.80 22.43
C TRP A 347 12.94 0.09 23.30
N THR A 348 12.11 0.89 23.97
CA THR A 348 10.94 0.47 24.75
C THR A 348 9.70 1.00 24.06
N LEU A 349 8.91 0.11 23.48
CA LEU A 349 7.60 0.42 22.92
C LEU A 349 6.59 0.47 24.05
N ALA A 350 5.88 1.59 24.19
CA ALA A 350 4.81 1.71 25.19
C ALA A 350 3.46 1.28 24.63
N ASN A 351 3.17 1.62 23.37
CA ASN A 351 1.91 1.37 22.68
C ASN A 351 2.10 1.47 21.16
N GLY A 352 1.25 0.78 20.38
CA GLY A 352 1.39 0.65 18.92
C GLY A 352 2.29 -0.49 18.47
N ALA A 353 2.90 -0.35 17.30
CA ALA A 353 3.87 -1.29 16.75
C ALA A 353 5.08 -0.56 16.16
N ALA A 354 6.28 -1.11 16.37
CA ALA A 354 7.52 -0.54 15.86
C ALA A 354 8.29 -1.55 15.00
N GLU A 355 8.71 -1.13 13.81
CA GLU A 355 9.56 -1.89 12.89
C GLU A 355 10.89 -1.15 12.69
N PHE A 356 12.00 -1.89 12.77
CA PHE A 356 13.35 -1.34 12.67
C PHE A 356 14.04 -1.86 11.40
N LEU A 357 14.31 -1.00 10.42
CA LEU A 357 14.80 -1.36 9.11
C LEU A 357 16.07 -0.58 8.76
N ASN A 358 17.24 -1.14 9.05
CA ASN A 358 18.54 -0.48 8.82
C ASN A 358 18.59 0.92 9.48
N ASN A 359 18.54 1.97 8.66
CA ASN A 359 18.54 3.37 9.08
C ASN A 359 17.15 3.94 9.34
N GLU A 360 16.10 3.16 9.16
CA GLU A 360 14.70 3.56 9.29
C GLU A 360 14.06 2.92 10.52
N LEU A 361 13.21 3.69 11.20
CA LEU A 361 12.35 3.27 12.29
C LEU A 361 10.92 3.68 11.93
N ILE A 362 10.04 2.69 11.81
CA ILE A 362 8.62 2.90 11.54
C ILE A 362 7.85 2.68 12.84
N LEU A 363 7.08 3.67 13.28
CA LEU A 363 6.19 3.59 14.43
C LEU A 363 4.74 3.76 13.97
N THR A 364 3.98 2.68 14.05
CA THR A 364 2.55 2.63 13.69
C THR A 364 1.70 2.78 14.94
N SER A 365 0.74 3.70 14.89
CA SER A 365 -0.25 3.93 15.95
C SER A 365 -1.33 2.86 16.03
N GLU A 366 -1.95 2.74 17.21
CA GLU A 366 -3.21 2.00 17.33
C GLU A 366 -4.35 2.84 16.75
N PRO A 367 -5.45 2.23 16.30
CA PRO A 367 -6.60 2.96 15.77
C PRO A 367 -7.10 4.04 16.72
N SER A 368 -7.24 5.26 16.21
CA SER A 368 -7.72 6.42 16.97
C SER A 368 -6.90 6.77 18.22
N ALA A 369 -5.66 6.28 18.31
CA ALA A 369 -4.79 6.45 19.46
C ALA A 369 -3.39 6.87 19.05
N GLN A 370 -2.58 7.22 20.05
CA GLN A 370 -1.18 7.52 19.85
C GLN A 370 -0.37 6.22 19.89
N ALA A 371 0.84 6.21 19.33
CA ALA A 371 1.93 5.28 19.68
C ALA A 371 3.13 6.04 20.22
N THR A 372 3.88 5.44 21.15
CA THR A 372 5.14 6.00 21.65
C THR A 372 6.22 4.94 21.85
N LEU A 373 7.45 5.34 21.55
CA LEU A 373 8.64 4.49 21.58
C LEU A 373 9.80 5.29 22.17
N PHE A 374 10.50 4.76 23.18
CA PHE A 374 11.57 5.48 23.89
C PHE A 374 12.91 4.74 23.84
N LEU A 375 14.00 5.45 23.65
CA LEU A 375 15.35 4.90 23.69
C LEU A 375 15.69 4.49 25.13
N LYS A 376 16.14 3.25 25.36
CA LYS A 376 16.46 2.75 26.71
C LYS A 376 17.72 3.36 27.29
N GLN A 377 18.69 3.66 26.43
CA GLN A 377 19.93 4.29 26.83
C GLN A 377 19.65 5.68 27.37
N LYS A 378 20.14 5.95 28.58
CA LYS A 378 20.07 7.29 29.15
C LYS A 378 21.05 8.21 28.46
N LEU A 379 20.61 9.43 28.19
CA LEU A 379 21.41 10.47 27.58
C LEU A 379 22.12 11.32 28.65
N PRO A 380 23.29 11.90 28.33
CA PRO A 380 23.94 12.89 29.17
C PRO A 380 23.11 14.18 29.27
N THR A 381 23.55 15.10 30.11
CA THR A 381 22.86 16.39 30.33
C THR A 381 22.89 17.32 29.12
N ALA A 382 23.83 17.11 28.20
CA ALA A 382 23.93 17.84 26.95
C ALA A 382 24.32 16.89 25.82
N TYR A 383 23.63 16.97 24.70
CA TYR A 383 23.82 16.10 23.53
C TYR A 383 23.29 16.77 22.26
N GLN A 384 23.71 16.24 21.12
CA GLN A 384 23.19 16.58 19.81
C GLN A 384 22.38 15.41 19.27
N LEU A 385 21.26 15.70 18.61
CA LEU A 385 20.39 14.72 17.96
C LEU A 385 20.10 15.17 16.54
N GLU A 386 20.35 14.31 15.56
CA GLU A 386 20.00 14.51 14.15
C GLU A 386 19.15 13.32 13.67
N PHE A 387 18.10 13.60 12.90
CA PHE A 387 17.27 12.58 12.25
C PHE A 387 16.42 13.21 11.14
N ASP A 388 15.79 12.39 10.30
CA ASP A 388 14.81 12.82 9.31
C ASP A 388 13.44 12.25 9.64
N PHE A 389 12.39 13.08 9.65
CA PHE A 389 11.02 12.58 9.53
C PHE A 389 10.69 12.37 8.06
N TYR A 390 10.09 11.23 7.73
CA TYR A 390 9.70 10.85 6.36
C TYR A 390 8.30 10.21 6.28
N GLY A 391 7.47 10.36 7.32
CA GLY A 391 6.07 9.93 7.28
C GLY A 391 5.20 10.78 6.34
N ASN A 392 3.93 10.42 6.24
CA ASN A 392 2.94 11.20 5.48
C ASN A 392 2.78 12.60 6.11
N VAL A 393 2.58 13.63 5.29
CA VAL A 393 2.45 15.02 5.75
C VAL A 393 1.25 15.20 6.67
N VAL A 394 0.12 14.59 6.29
CA VAL A 394 -1.13 14.61 7.07
C VAL A 394 -1.02 13.65 8.25
N GLY A 395 -1.05 14.18 9.47
CA GLY A 395 -0.86 13.41 10.70
C GLY A 395 0.15 14.06 11.65
N GLU A 396 0.54 13.33 12.69
CA GLU A 396 1.46 13.82 13.71
C GLU A 396 2.65 12.88 13.88
N GLN A 397 3.83 13.37 13.50
CA GLN A 397 5.13 12.79 13.86
C GLN A 397 5.70 13.58 15.02
N SER A 398 6.21 12.92 16.05
CA SER A 398 6.69 13.65 17.23
C SER A 398 7.98 13.07 17.82
N LEU A 399 8.84 13.97 18.28
CA LEU A 399 9.98 13.69 19.13
C LEU A 399 9.63 14.09 20.57
N TYR A 400 9.95 13.21 21.51
CA TYR A 400 9.88 13.44 22.94
C TYR A 400 11.29 13.65 23.46
N VAL A 401 11.50 14.74 24.20
CA VAL A 401 12.65 14.96 25.07
C VAL A 401 12.15 14.87 26.50
N LYS A 402 12.38 13.73 27.14
CA LYS A 402 11.77 13.36 28.42
C LYS A 402 12.78 13.50 29.57
N ALA A 403 12.33 14.14 30.64
CA ALA A 403 13.07 14.31 31.88
C ALA A 403 12.94 13.07 32.80
N ALA A 404 13.75 13.04 33.87
CA ALA A 404 13.79 11.93 34.82
C ALA A 404 12.51 11.82 35.70
N ASP A 405 11.74 12.89 35.83
CA ASP A 405 10.51 12.96 36.63
C ASP A 405 9.24 12.72 35.79
N GLU A 406 9.41 12.25 34.55
CA GLU A 406 8.36 12.02 33.53
C GLU A 406 7.81 13.28 32.84
N SER A 407 8.24 14.49 33.23
CA SER A 407 7.97 15.70 32.46
C SER A 407 8.63 15.61 31.07
N TYR A 408 8.07 16.24 30.05
CA TYR A 408 8.61 16.16 28.70
C TYR A 408 8.37 17.43 27.89
N MET A 409 9.26 17.63 26.91
CA MET A 409 9.02 18.50 25.76
C MET A 409 8.70 17.62 24.55
N ARG A 410 7.63 17.95 23.83
CA ARG A 410 7.21 17.26 22.61
C ARG A 410 7.35 18.20 21.43
N ILE A 411 8.17 17.83 20.46
CA ILE A 411 8.40 18.57 19.22
C ILE A 411 7.70 17.79 18.12
N MET A 412 6.67 18.36 17.53
CA MET A 412 5.79 17.69 16.56
C MET A 412 5.97 18.29 15.18
N LEU A 413 6.04 17.44 14.16
CA LEU A 413 5.74 17.81 12.77
C LEU A 413 4.30 17.37 12.50
N LYS A 414 3.40 18.35 12.41
CA LYS A 414 1.96 18.15 12.24
C LYS A 414 1.48 18.94 11.04
N ASP A 415 0.99 18.26 10.01
CA ASP A 415 0.39 18.90 8.83
C ASP A 415 1.30 20.00 8.23
N ASN A 416 2.61 19.73 8.14
CA ASN A 416 3.70 20.65 7.74
C ASN A 416 3.98 21.85 8.68
N GLU A 417 3.47 21.83 9.91
CA GLU A 417 3.82 22.77 10.98
C GLU A 417 4.69 22.10 12.05
N VAL A 418 5.66 22.86 12.58
CA VAL A 418 6.42 22.47 13.77
C VAL A 418 5.72 23.03 15.00
N VAL A 419 5.23 22.15 15.87
CA VAL A 419 4.55 22.53 17.12
C VAL A 419 5.35 22.01 18.32
N ILE A 420 5.68 22.90 19.24
CA ILE A 420 6.48 22.58 20.43
C ILE A 420 5.58 22.70 21.66
N LEU A 421 5.43 21.59 22.37
CA LEU A 421 4.63 21.48 23.57
C LEU A 421 5.51 21.16 24.78
N GLU A 422 5.11 21.67 25.94
CA GLU A 422 5.67 21.30 27.25
C GLU A 422 4.60 20.62 28.09
N ASN A 423 4.98 19.51 28.74
CA ASN A 423 4.18 18.88 29.75
C ASN A 423 4.98 18.75 31.06
N GLN A 424 4.47 19.40 32.10
CA GLN A 424 4.99 19.34 33.46
C GLN A 424 4.16 18.34 34.27
N LEU A 425 4.79 17.61 35.20
CA LEU A 425 4.10 16.62 36.02
C LEU A 425 2.82 17.19 36.67
N ASN A 426 1.69 16.51 36.47
CA ASN A 426 0.35 16.90 36.94
C ASN A 426 -0.21 18.22 36.35
N GLN A 427 0.37 18.74 35.28
CA GLN A 427 -0.18 19.86 34.53
C GLN A 427 -0.77 19.38 33.21
N LYS A 428 -1.56 20.24 32.56
CA LYS A 428 -2.00 20.00 31.20
C LYS A 428 -0.87 20.43 30.26
N GLU A 429 -0.68 19.69 29.18
CA GLU A 429 0.23 20.06 28.10
C GLU A 429 -0.07 21.47 27.58
N ALA A 430 0.97 22.28 27.44
CA ALA A 430 0.92 23.67 27.02
C ALA A 430 1.72 23.87 25.73
N GLU A 431 1.12 24.55 24.74
CA GLU A 431 1.82 24.94 23.51
C GLU A 431 2.74 26.13 23.80
N LEU A 432 4.04 25.95 23.49
CA LEU A 432 5.05 26.99 23.63
C LEU A 432 5.20 27.79 22.35
N GLU A 433 5.38 27.10 21.22
CA GLU A 433 5.66 27.68 19.92
C GLU A 433 5.01 26.86 18.80
N ARG A 434 4.64 27.54 17.72
CA ARG A 434 4.17 26.97 16.45
C ARG A 434 4.80 27.71 15.30
N HIS A 435 5.35 26.96 14.35
CA HIS A 435 6.02 27.48 13.17
C HIS A 435 5.52 26.77 11.93
N THR A 436 4.99 27.51 10.96
CA THR A 436 4.64 26.99 9.65
C THR A 436 5.91 26.89 8.80
N LEU A 437 6.10 25.76 8.11
CA LEU A 437 7.24 25.54 7.21
C LEU A 437 6.89 25.92 5.76
N GLU A 438 7.88 25.95 4.88
CA GLU A 438 7.72 26.15 3.44
C GLU A 438 6.74 25.11 2.88
N GLU A 439 5.84 25.58 2.00
CA GLU A 439 4.84 24.72 1.37
C GLU A 439 5.50 23.59 0.58
N ILE A 440 4.84 22.43 0.62
CA ILE A 440 5.27 21.25 -0.13
C ILE A 440 4.52 21.28 -1.46
N GLU A 441 5.25 21.28 -2.58
CA GLU A 441 4.66 21.11 -3.89
C GLU A 441 4.11 19.69 -4.05
N TRP A 442 2.87 19.57 -4.54
CA TRP A 442 2.23 18.29 -4.84
C TRP A 442 1.40 18.40 -6.12
N SER A 443 1.07 17.26 -6.70
CA SER A 443 0.26 17.15 -7.91
C SER A 443 -1.01 16.37 -7.63
N GLY A 444 -2.07 16.53 -8.43
CA GLY A 444 -3.29 15.73 -8.21
C GLY A 444 -3.13 14.25 -8.51
N GLU A 445 -1.99 13.78 -9.05
CA GLU A 445 -1.67 12.34 -9.01
C GLU A 445 -1.44 11.83 -7.58
N ASP A 446 -1.06 12.73 -6.67
CA ASP A 446 -0.89 12.48 -5.25
C ASP A 446 -2.23 12.52 -4.51
N TYR A 447 -3.33 12.98 -5.13
CA TYR A 447 -4.64 12.99 -4.47
C TYR A 447 -5.35 11.65 -4.62
N ALA A 448 -5.55 10.94 -3.50
CA ALA A 448 -6.33 9.71 -3.46
C ALA A 448 -7.81 10.03 -3.22
N PHE A 449 -8.57 10.23 -4.31
CA PHE A 449 -10.04 10.31 -4.20
C PHE A 449 -10.62 8.97 -3.77
N ASN A 450 -11.48 8.98 -2.74
CA ASN A 450 -12.42 7.89 -2.54
C ASN A 450 -13.58 8.07 -3.53
N LYS A 451 -13.97 6.96 -4.14
CA LYS A 451 -14.75 6.94 -5.39
C LYS A 451 -16.04 6.19 -5.14
N ALA A 452 -17.06 6.84 -4.60
CA ALA A 452 -18.48 6.51 -4.81
C ALA A 452 -19.35 7.29 -3.83
N THR A 453 -19.90 8.41 -4.29
CA THR A 453 -21.05 9.04 -3.64
C THR A 453 -22.13 9.34 -4.66
N VAL A 454 -23.38 9.34 -4.19
CA VAL A 454 -24.50 9.89 -4.95
C VAL A 454 -24.43 11.39 -4.77
N TYR A 455 -24.21 12.12 -5.86
CA TYR A 455 -24.09 13.57 -5.83
C TYR A 455 -25.43 14.22 -6.16
N SER A 456 -25.76 15.30 -5.47
CA SER A 456 -26.83 16.21 -5.87
C SER A 456 -26.29 17.25 -6.86
N TYR A 457 -27.20 17.91 -7.58
CA TYR A 457 -26.82 19.09 -8.38
C TYR A 457 -26.12 20.14 -7.50
N TYR A 458 -26.58 20.35 -6.27
CA TYR A 458 -25.95 21.33 -5.39
C TYR A 458 -24.50 20.96 -5.08
N ASP A 459 -24.20 19.67 -4.87
CA ASP A 459 -22.84 19.20 -4.65
C ASP A 459 -21.96 19.48 -5.87
N THR A 460 -22.43 19.17 -7.09
CA THR A 460 -21.65 19.44 -8.30
C THR A 460 -21.39 20.92 -8.56
N GLN A 461 -22.15 21.82 -7.94
CA GLN A 461 -21.93 23.27 -8.04
C GLN A 461 -21.03 23.85 -6.93
N GLN A 462 -20.53 23.05 -5.97
CA GLN A 462 -19.73 23.57 -4.84
C GLN A 462 -18.30 23.98 -5.20
N GLY A 463 -17.86 23.76 -6.43
CA GLY A 463 -16.47 23.96 -6.83
C GLY A 463 -15.63 22.68 -6.69
N SER A 464 -14.30 22.83 -6.71
CA SER A 464 -13.40 21.72 -6.43
C SER A 464 -13.56 21.20 -4.99
N ARG A 465 -13.50 19.87 -4.81
CA ARG A 465 -13.35 19.21 -3.50
C ARG A 465 -11.89 19.00 -3.14
N ILE A 466 -10.98 19.34 -4.06
CA ILE A 466 -9.58 19.48 -3.74
C ILE A 466 -9.44 20.80 -2.99
N ASP A 467 -9.20 20.70 -1.69
CA ASP A 467 -8.75 21.84 -0.92
C ASP A 467 -7.25 22.01 -1.18
N GLU A 468 -6.86 22.96 -2.04
CA GLU A 468 -5.45 23.26 -2.34
C GLU A 468 -4.65 23.70 -1.09
N GLU A 469 -5.35 24.16 -0.04
CA GLU A 469 -4.74 24.51 1.25
C GLU A 469 -4.49 23.27 2.12
N GLU A 470 -5.01 22.09 1.75
CA GLU A 470 -4.77 20.82 2.45
C GLU A 470 -3.84 19.87 1.67
N TYR A 471 -2.91 19.25 2.39
CA TYR A 471 -2.05 18.23 1.81
C TYR A 471 -2.81 16.92 1.53
N PRO A 472 -2.51 16.21 0.43
CA PRO A 472 -3.00 14.86 0.19
C PRO A 472 -2.50 13.89 1.26
N ARG A 473 -3.35 12.95 1.68
CA ARG A 473 -3.03 12.02 2.78
C ARG A 473 -1.85 11.07 2.50
N ASN A 474 -1.62 10.72 1.25
CA ASN A 474 -0.51 9.88 0.79
C ASN A 474 0.74 10.69 0.41
N LEU A 475 0.70 12.02 0.53
CA LEU A 475 1.87 12.85 0.31
C LEU A 475 2.88 12.57 1.43
N LYS A 476 4.05 12.06 1.06
CA LYS A 476 5.20 11.93 1.96
C LYS A 476 6.12 13.10 1.74
N ASN A 477 6.72 13.60 2.82
CA ASN A 477 7.77 14.59 2.72
C ASN A 477 8.87 14.32 3.74
N ARG A 478 10.11 14.65 3.36
CA ARG A 478 11.26 14.52 4.23
C ARG A 478 11.59 15.86 4.87
N ARG A 479 11.69 15.88 6.19
CA ARG A 479 12.14 17.05 6.97
C ARG A 479 13.30 16.62 7.87
N HIS A 480 14.44 17.29 7.76
CA HIS A 480 15.61 17.05 8.58
C HIS A 480 15.55 17.85 9.87
N PHE A 481 15.66 17.17 11.01
CA PHE A 481 15.66 17.76 12.34
C PHE A 481 17.05 17.64 12.96
N ALA A 482 17.58 18.76 13.43
CA ALA A 482 18.80 18.83 14.22
C ALA A 482 18.51 19.57 15.54
N LEU A 483 18.87 18.95 16.65
CA LEU A 483 18.66 19.48 17.99
C LEU A 483 19.97 19.49 18.77
N GLN A 484 20.25 20.62 19.42
CA GLN A 484 21.27 20.70 20.46
C GLN A 484 20.57 20.88 21.80
N VAL A 485 20.53 19.82 22.59
CA VAL A 485 19.93 19.82 23.93
C VAL A 485 21.00 20.21 24.93
N GLY A 486 20.83 21.34 25.59
CA GLY A 486 21.70 21.81 26.67
C GLY A 486 21.04 21.68 28.04
N THR A 487 21.65 22.33 29.04
CA THR A 487 21.14 22.27 30.43
C THR A 487 19.88 23.11 30.66
N ASN A 488 19.77 24.27 30.00
CA ASN A 488 18.69 25.24 30.22
C ASN A 488 17.93 25.61 28.94
N GLU A 489 18.43 25.18 27.79
CA GLU A 489 17.90 25.55 26.49
C GLU A 489 18.07 24.41 25.50
N LEU A 490 17.15 24.35 24.56
CA LEU A 490 17.18 23.45 23.41
C LEU A 490 17.23 24.31 22.15
N HIS A 491 18.21 24.08 21.29
CA HIS A 491 18.26 24.69 19.95
C HIS A 491 17.72 23.69 18.94
N LEU A 492 16.68 24.08 18.20
CA LEU A 492 16.05 23.26 17.16
C LEU A 492 16.30 23.91 15.80
N THR A 493 16.74 23.10 14.84
CA THR A 493 16.80 23.44 13.41
C THR A 493 15.99 22.44 12.60
N VAL A 494 15.17 22.92 11.65
CA VAL A 494 14.45 22.10 10.67
C VAL A 494 14.77 22.58 9.27
N ASP A 495 15.30 21.71 8.41
CA ASP A 495 15.69 21.97 7.01
C ASP A 495 16.57 23.20 6.73
N LYS A 496 17.17 23.78 7.77
CA LYS A 496 17.81 25.13 7.77
C LYS A 496 16.83 26.29 7.52
N GLU A 497 15.54 26.00 7.46
CA GLU A 497 14.46 26.95 7.28
C GLU A 497 14.02 27.53 8.63
N LEU A 498 13.79 26.64 9.60
CA LEU A 498 13.46 27.00 10.98
C LEU A 498 14.71 26.91 11.85
N THR A 499 14.95 27.94 12.67
CA THR A 499 15.91 27.88 13.78
C THR A 499 15.29 28.59 14.98
N THR A 500 15.08 27.87 16.08
CA THR A 500 14.52 28.42 17.32
C THR A 500 15.27 27.89 18.55
N THR A 501 15.27 28.69 19.61
CA THR A 501 15.86 28.36 20.92
C THR A 501 14.76 28.37 21.95
N ILE A 502 14.53 27.22 22.57
CA ILE A 502 13.45 27.02 23.54
C ILE A 502 14.07 26.95 24.93
N ALA A 503 13.59 27.78 25.84
CA ALA A 503 13.97 27.68 27.24
C ALA A 503 13.42 26.39 27.84
N MET A 504 14.26 25.65 28.56
CA MET A 504 13.85 24.47 29.31
C MET A 504 13.75 24.84 30.80
N ASN A 505 12.61 24.58 31.43
CA ASN A 505 12.43 24.81 32.87
C ASN A 505 13.24 23.77 33.67
N ASP A 506 13.76 24.15 34.87
CA ASP A 506 14.68 23.44 35.82
C ASP A 506 14.47 21.92 36.08
N VAL A 507 13.45 21.31 35.49
CA VAL A 507 13.12 19.88 35.49
C VAL A 507 13.88 19.12 34.39
N SER A 508 14.49 19.80 33.43
CA SER A 508 14.99 19.24 32.17
C SER A 508 16.48 18.91 32.17
N GLN A 509 16.83 17.69 32.57
CA GLN A 509 17.96 17.00 31.93
C GLN A 509 17.30 15.92 31.09
N GLY A 510 17.07 16.18 29.80
CA GLY A 510 16.41 15.26 28.86
C GLY A 510 17.15 13.92 28.79
N ALA A 511 16.92 13.06 29.78
CA ALA A 511 17.69 11.86 30.01
C ALA A 511 17.27 10.74 29.07
N GLN A 512 16.19 10.94 28.31
CA GLN A 512 15.64 9.98 27.38
C GLN A 512 14.97 10.71 26.23
N ILE A 513 15.14 10.16 25.02
CA ILE A 513 14.36 10.57 23.86
C ILE A 513 13.35 9.48 23.49
N GLY A 514 12.30 9.89 22.78
CA GLY A 514 11.37 8.96 22.15
C GLY A 514 10.71 9.54 20.92
N PHE A 515 10.03 8.70 20.16
CA PHE A 515 9.23 9.09 19.03
C PHE A 515 7.76 8.74 19.28
N GLY A 516 6.86 9.48 18.68
CA GLY A 516 5.44 9.21 18.74
C GLY A 516 4.73 9.43 17.41
N ALA A 517 3.71 8.62 17.17
CA ALA A 517 2.85 8.67 15.99
C ALA A 517 1.41 8.89 16.45
N ALA A 518 0.70 9.82 15.81
CA ALA A 518 -0.75 9.97 16.00
C ALA A 518 -1.40 10.46 14.71
N TYR A 519 -2.65 10.07 14.49
CA TYR A 519 -3.44 10.62 13.39
C TYR A 519 -3.90 12.04 13.74
N SER A 520 -3.93 12.94 12.75
CA SER A 520 -4.49 14.29 12.90
C SER A 520 -5.99 14.22 12.60
N LYS A 521 -6.83 14.39 13.63
CA LYS A 521 -8.28 14.48 13.42
C LYS A 521 -8.61 15.87 12.88
N LYS A 522 -8.78 15.98 11.56
CA LYS A 522 -9.39 17.16 10.95
C LYS A 522 -10.91 16.97 10.90
N ASP A 523 -11.66 17.97 11.36
CA ASP A 523 -13.12 18.02 11.21
C ASP A 523 -13.45 18.49 9.77
N THR A 524 -13.15 17.66 8.77
CA THR A 524 -13.46 17.95 7.37
C THR A 524 -14.40 16.88 6.81
N ALA A 525 -15.20 17.28 5.82
CA ALA A 525 -16.06 16.34 5.07
C ALA A 525 -15.26 15.54 4.03
N HIS A 526 -13.96 15.81 3.88
CA HIS A 526 -13.10 15.21 2.86
C HIS A 526 -12.80 13.74 3.18
N GLU A 527 -13.09 12.88 2.21
CA GLU A 527 -13.06 11.42 2.36
C GLU A 527 -11.65 10.84 2.60
N GLN A 528 -10.60 11.66 2.47
CA GLN A 528 -9.22 11.23 2.71
C GLN A 528 -8.96 10.87 4.19
N TYR A 529 -9.67 11.44 5.16
CA TYR A 529 -9.38 11.28 6.60
C TYR A 529 -10.05 10.05 7.28
N MET A 530 -10.52 9.07 6.52
CA MET A 530 -11.26 7.93 7.08
C MET A 530 -10.41 6.91 7.87
N ASP A 531 -9.11 6.82 7.61
CA ASP A 531 -8.25 5.89 8.31
C ASP A 531 -7.52 6.57 9.48
N ASP A 532 -7.79 6.04 10.66
CA ASP A 532 -7.44 6.54 11.99
C ASP A 532 -6.14 5.92 12.55
N ILE A 533 -5.37 5.23 11.70
CA ILE A 533 -4.02 4.77 11.96
C ILE A 533 -3.03 5.67 11.21
N TYR A 534 -1.92 5.99 11.88
CA TYR A 534 -0.84 6.79 11.34
C TYR A 534 0.54 6.16 11.59
N ASP A 535 1.45 6.38 10.66
CA ASP A 535 2.82 5.86 10.66
C ASP A 535 3.84 7.01 10.72
N THR A 536 4.60 7.08 11.81
CA THR A 536 5.80 7.91 11.87
C THR A 536 6.98 7.14 11.30
N ILE A 537 7.69 7.73 10.35
CA ILE A 537 8.89 7.14 9.76
C ILE A 537 10.06 8.05 10.12
N VAL A 538 11.04 7.50 10.84
CA VAL A 538 12.24 8.21 11.28
C VAL A 538 13.46 7.58 10.64
N GLU A 539 14.21 8.36 9.88
CA GLU A 539 15.46 7.91 9.27
C GLU A 539 16.68 8.54 9.92
N ASN A 540 17.82 7.87 9.79
CA ASN A 540 19.17 8.43 10.01
C ASN A 540 19.42 9.03 11.40
N ILE A 541 18.83 8.43 12.44
CA ILE A 541 19.00 8.85 13.83
C ILE A 541 20.47 8.80 14.21
N LYS A 542 20.98 9.91 14.73
CA LYS A 542 22.33 10.05 15.29
C LYS A 542 22.28 10.90 16.54
N ILE A 543 22.86 10.39 17.61
CA ILE A 543 22.97 11.07 18.89
C ILE A 543 24.45 11.10 19.29
N THR A 544 24.97 12.28 19.58
CA THR A 544 26.34 12.47 20.06
C THR A 544 26.36 13.27 21.35
N ASP A 545 27.40 13.10 22.16
CA ASP A 545 27.64 13.99 23.31
C ASP A 545 28.31 15.31 22.87
N GLU A 546 28.68 16.15 23.84
CA GLU A 546 29.38 17.42 23.60
C GLU A 546 30.80 17.26 23.02
N ALA A 547 31.39 16.07 23.11
CA ALA A 547 32.69 15.73 22.55
C ALA A 547 32.60 15.10 21.16
N ASP A 548 31.40 15.10 20.55
CA ASP A 548 31.06 14.44 19.30
C ASP A 548 31.23 12.91 19.33
N GLU A 549 31.26 12.29 20.52
CA GLU A 549 31.25 10.83 20.65
C GLU A 549 29.83 10.29 20.40
N VAL A 550 29.72 9.26 19.56
CA VAL A 550 28.43 8.67 19.18
C VAL A 550 27.86 7.87 20.35
N ILE A 551 26.72 8.31 20.86
CA ILE A 551 25.93 7.63 21.89
C ILE A 551 25.07 6.55 21.24
N PHE A 552 24.35 6.93 20.18
CA PHE A 552 23.48 6.05 19.40
C PHE A 552 23.49 6.48 17.95
N SER A 553 23.48 5.51 17.04
CA SER A 553 23.21 5.78 15.64
C SER A 553 22.67 4.54 14.95
N ASN A 554 21.68 4.73 14.08
CA ASN A 554 21.27 3.72 13.11
C ASN A 554 21.65 4.11 11.67
N GLN A 555 22.45 5.15 11.47
CA GLN A 555 22.90 5.56 10.14
C GLN A 555 23.70 4.43 9.46
N TYR A 556 23.59 4.35 8.13
CA TYR A 556 24.37 3.40 7.38
C TYR A 556 25.87 3.57 7.65
N THR A 557 26.55 2.46 7.95
CA THR A 557 28.01 2.42 7.90
C THR A 557 28.50 2.78 6.49
N GLU A 558 29.71 3.30 6.34
CA GLU A 558 30.27 3.71 5.04
C GLU A 558 30.15 2.62 3.95
N ILE A 559 30.32 1.35 4.31
CA ILE A 559 30.18 0.23 3.36
C ILE A 559 28.72 0.00 3.00
N ALA A 560 27.83 -0.09 4.00
CA ALA A 560 26.40 -0.29 3.78
C ALA A 560 25.77 0.87 2.98
N LYS A 561 26.27 2.10 3.19
CA LYS A 561 25.87 3.29 2.43
C LYS A 561 26.23 3.17 0.96
N VAL A 562 27.42 2.66 0.64
CA VAL A 562 27.85 2.42 -0.75
C VAL A 562 26.97 1.35 -1.40
N GLU A 563 26.70 0.24 -0.70
CA GLU A 563 25.82 -0.82 -1.21
C GLU A 563 24.40 -0.31 -1.48
N HIS A 564 23.84 0.44 -0.53
CA HIS A 564 22.52 1.06 -0.67
C HIS A 564 22.48 2.01 -1.87
N ASN A 565 23.44 2.93 -1.98
CA ASN A 565 23.51 3.90 -3.08
C ASN A 565 23.65 3.22 -4.44
N MET A 566 24.45 2.15 -4.53
CA MET A 566 24.57 1.38 -5.77
C MET A 566 23.26 0.69 -6.14
N SER A 567 22.55 0.11 -5.18
CA SER A 567 21.26 -0.52 -5.41
C SER A 567 20.21 0.49 -5.89
N THR A 568 20.13 1.65 -5.22
CA THR A 568 19.21 2.74 -5.59
C THR A 568 19.51 3.28 -6.99
N TRP A 569 20.78 3.52 -7.31
CA TRP A 569 21.20 3.94 -8.64
C TRP A 569 20.84 2.91 -9.72
N PHE A 570 21.11 1.63 -9.46
CA PHE A 570 20.78 0.56 -10.40
C PHE A 570 19.26 0.42 -10.61
N ASN A 571 18.48 0.54 -9.54
CA ASN A 571 17.02 0.49 -9.63
C ASN A 571 16.48 1.63 -10.49
N GLY A 572 16.88 2.87 -10.21
CA GLY A 572 16.48 4.05 -10.98
C GLY A 572 16.92 3.98 -12.45
N LEU A 573 18.09 3.39 -12.74
CA LEU A 573 18.50 3.15 -14.12
C LEU A 573 17.56 2.19 -14.83
N VAL A 574 17.19 1.09 -14.19
CA VAL A 574 16.26 0.13 -14.80
C VAL A 574 14.84 0.71 -14.91
N ASP A 575 14.39 1.52 -13.94
CA ASP A 575 13.08 2.20 -14.02
C ASP A 575 13.03 3.17 -15.19
N PHE A 576 14.08 3.98 -15.38
CA PHE A 576 14.23 4.84 -16.56
C PHE A 576 14.12 4.03 -17.87
N PHE A 577 14.73 2.84 -17.95
CA PHE A 577 14.61 2.02 -19.16
C PHE A 577 13.19 1.46 -19.36
N ILE A 578 12.49 1.07 -18.30
CA ILE A 578 11.12 0.55 -18.38
C ILE A 578 10.12 1.66 -18.78
N GLU A 579 10.34 2.88 -18.30
CA GLU A 579 9.45 4.02 -18.58
C GLU A 579 9.65 4.60 -19.99
N ASN A 580 10.88 4.55 -20.51
CA ASN A 580 11.24 5.23 -21.76
C ASN A 580 11.40 4.32 -22.98
N PHE A 581 11.48 3.00 -22.81
CA PHE A 581 11.70 2.02 -23.89
C PHE A 581 10.77 0.81 -23.74
#